data_AF-A0A9N9I0G7-F1
#
_entry.id   AF-A0A9N9I0G7-F1
#
_cell.length_a   1.000
_cell.length_b   1.000
_cell.length_c   1.000
_cell.angle_alpha   90.00
_cell.angle_beta   90.00
_cell.angle_gamma   90.00
#
_symmetry.space_group_name_H-M   'P 1'
#
loop_
_entity.id
_entity.type
_entity.pdbx_description
1 polymer ?
#
loop_
_entity_poly.entity_id
_entity_poly.type
_entity_poly.pdbx_seq_one_letter_code
_entity_poly.pdbx_strand_id
1 'polypeptide(L)'
;LATSLTEEERSSELLYPVVSRIRHVSAQVAAAVIVEAVDEGLARDERIINMVQNDCEELKTRQGEKWEKLVKFVQENMWDP
;
A
#
# COMPACT_ATOMS: atom_id res chain seq x y z
N LEU A 1 -1.40 -1.51 8.49
CA LEU A 1 -1.14 -2.43 9.61
C LEU A 1 -2.41 -2.72 10.39
N ALA A 2 -2.95 -1.79 11.19
CA ALA A 2 -4.18 -2.04 11.96
C ALA A 2 -5.43 -2.32 11.10
N THR A 3 -5.52 -1.72 9.90
CA THR A 3 -6.65 -1.91 8.95
C THR A 3 -6.44 -3.05 7.96
N SER A 4 -5.29 -3.72 8.01
CA SER A 4 -4.94 -4.82 7.07
C SER A 4 -5.39 -6.20 7.57
N LEU A 5 -6.12 -6.23 8.69
CA LEU A 5 -6.69 -7.44 9.26
C LEU A 5 -7.96 -7.84 8.50
N THR A 6 -8.07 -9.12 8.13
CA THR A 6 -9.33 -9.67 7.60
C THR A 6 -10.25 -10.08 8.75
N GLU A 7 -11.57 -10.14 8.49
CA GLU A 7 -12.57 -10.52 9.50
C GLU A 7 -12.33 -11.93 10.07
N GLU A 8 -11.72 -12.84 9.30
CA GLU A 8 -11.38 -14.19 9.77
C GLU A 8 -10.24 -14.19 10.79
N GLU A 9 -9.24 -13.32 10.62
CA GLU A 9 -8.09 -13.20 11.54
C GLU A 9 -8.53 -12.52 12.85
N ARG A 10 -9.43 -11.54 12.75
CA ARG A 10 -10.00 -10.83 13.90
C ARG A 10 -10.89 -11.74 14.76
N SER A 11 -11.57 -12.70 14.12
CA SER A 11 -12.37 -13.74 14.78
C SER A 11 -11.52 -14.82 15.46
N SER A 12 -10.24 -14.90 15.10
CA SER A 12 -9.27 -15.84 15.69
C SER A 12 -8.41 -15.20 16.79
N GLU A 13 -8.80 -14.04 17.33
CA GLU A 13 -8.09 -13.25 18.35
C GLU A 13 -6.65 -12.84 17.97
N LEU A 14 -6.30 -12.89 16.67
CA LEU A 14 -4.98 -12.47 16.23
C LEU A 14 -4.90 -10.94 16.21
N LEU A 15 -3.99 -10.37 16.99
CA LEU A 15 -3.74 -8.92 17.03
C LEU A 15 -2.98 -8.40 15.80
N TYR A 16 -2.35 -9.30 15.04
CA TYR A 16 -1.55 -8.98 13.86
C TYR A 16 -1.87 -9.95 12.72
N PRO A 17 -1.73 -9.51 11.45
CA PRO A 17 -1.85 -10.39 10.30
C PRO A 17 -0.83 -11.52 10.38
N VAL A 18 -1.18 -12.70 9.84
CA VAL A 18 -0.25 -13.83 9.78
C VAL A 18 1.04 -13.48 9.04
N VAL A 19 2.17 -13.94 9.58
CA VAL A 19 3.52 -13.61 9.07
C VAL A 19 3.71 -14.02 7.61
N SER A 20 3.02 -15.07 7.15
CA SER A 20 3.03 -15.50 5.74
C SER A 20 2.57 -14.40 4.76
N ARG A 21 1.74 -13.45 5.20
CA ARG A 21 1.23 -12.33 4.38
C ARG A 21 2.03 -11.04 4.55
N ILE A 22 3.12 -11.05 5.32
CA ILE A 22 3.84 -9.82 5.67
C ILE A 22 4.37 -9.05 4.46
N ARG A 23 4.79 -9.75 3.40
CA ARG A 23 5.22 -9.12 2.12
C ARG A 23 4.06 -8.36 1.47
N HIS A 24 2.88 -8.94 1.43
CA HIS A 24 1.70 -8.30 0.85
C HIS A 24 1.19 -7.13 1.70
N VAL A 25 1.14 -7.30 3.02
CA VAL A 25 0.76 -6.22 3.94
C VAL A 25 1.76 -5.06 3.87
N SER A 26 3.06 -5.36 3.78
CA SER A 26 4.10 -4.33 3.63
C SER A 26 3.96 -3.57 2.31
N ALA A 27 3.58 -4.25 1.22
CA ALA A 27 3.33 -3.60 -0.06
C ALA A 27 2.14 -2.63 0.00
N GLN A 28 1.04 -3.02 0.65
CA GLN A 28 -0.11 -2.14 0.86
C GLN A 28 0.24 -0.92 1.73
N VAL A 29 1.03 -1.12 2.78
CA VAL A 29 1.49 -0.03 3.65
C VAL A 29 2.41 0.92 2.90
N ALA A 30 3.37 0.40 2.15
CA ALA A 30 4.25 1.21 1.33
C ALA A 30 3.49 2.00 0.26
N ALA A 31 2.49 1.41 -0.39
CA ALA A 31 1.60 2.12 -1.30
C ALA A 31 0.85 3.26 -0.61
N ALA A 32 0.33 3.05 0.60
CA ALA A 32 -0.34 4.10 1.37
C ALA A 32 0.62 5.25 1.72
N VAL A 33 1.85 4.93 2.13
CA VAL A 33 2.88 5.93 2.45
C VAL A 33 3.30 6.72 1.21
N ILE A 34 3.38 6.07 0.04
CA ILE A 34 3.68 6.73 -1.23
C ILE A 34 2.60 7.77 -1.56
N VAL A 35 1.33 7.43 -1.41
CA VAL A 35 0.21 8.35 -1.66
C VAL A 35 0.30 9.56 -0.73
N GLU A 36 0.50 9.34 0.57
CA GLU A 36 0.62 10.42 1.55
C GLU A 36 1.85 11.30 1.28
N ALA A 37 2.99 10.69 0.95
CA ALA A 37 4.23 11.42 0.66
C ALA A 37 4.14 12.28 -0.61
N VAL A 38 3.35 11.86 -1.60
CA VAL A 38 3.08 12.66 -2.80
C VAL A 38 2.11 13.80 -2.47
N ASP A 39 1.08 13.55 -1.67
CA ASP A 39 0.12 14.57 -1.22
C ASP A 39 0.79 15.68 -0.39
N GLU A 40 1.68 15.30 0.53
CA GLU A 40 2.47 16.24 1.34
C GLU A 40 3.65 16.89 0.59
N GLY A 41 3.90 16.49 -0.67
CA GLY A 41 5.02 17.00 -1.48
C GLY A 41 6.41 16.60 -0.98
N LEU A 42 6.51 15.53 -0.20
CA LEU A 42 7.76 14.97 0.34
C LEU A 42 8.44 13.99 -0.61
N ALA A 43 7.68 13.44 -1.57
CA ALA A 43 8.21 12.54 -2.59
C ALA A 43 9.24 13.27 -3.49
N ARG A 44 10.36 12.60 -3.77
CA ARG A 44 11.44 13.12 -4.63
C ARG A 44 11.57 12.39 -5.97
N ASP A 45 10.96 11.21 -6.10
CA ASP A 45 11.03 10.43 -7.34
C ASP A 45 9.93 10.88 -8.29
N GLU A 46 10.32 11.52 -9.40
CA GLU A 46 9.40 12.06 -10.41
C GLU A 46 8.50 10.98 -11.03
N ARG A 47 8.93 9.71 -11.07
CA ARG A 47 8.11 8.61 -11.62
C ARG A 47 6.92 8.32 -10.71
N ILE A 48 7.14 8.33 -9.41
CA ILE A 48 6.11 8.08 -8.40
C ILE A 48 5.17 9.28 -8.32
N ILE A 49 5.73 10.49 -8.34
CA ILE A 49 4.95 11.74 -8.34
C ILE A 49 4.01 11.77 -9.55
N ASN A 50 4.49 11.57 -10.78
CA ASN A 50 3.64 11.60 -11.96
C ASN A 50 2.55 10.50 -11.97
N MET A 51 2.86 9.33 -11.40
CA MET A 51 1.93 8.20 -11.33
C MET A 51 0.80 8.42 -10.30
N VAL A 52 1.07 9.15 -9.22
CA VAL A 52 0.18 9.26 -8.06
C VAL A 52 -0.49 10.64 -7.97
N GLN A 53 0.20 11.71 -8.38
CA GLN A 53 -0.25 13.09 -8.20
C GLN A 53 -1.57 13.41 -8.92
N ASN A 54 -1.84 12.75 -10.05
CA ASN A 54 -3.10 12.95 -10.79
C ASN A 54 -4.28 12.20 -10.14
N ASP A 55 -4.01 11.15 -9.35
CA ASP A 55 -5.01 10.21 -8.83
C ASP A 55 -5.01 10.15 -7.29
N CYS A 56 -4.37 11.11 -6.61
CA CYS A 56 -4.18 11.10 -5.15
C CYS A 56 -5.49 10.88 -4.37
N GLU A 57 -6.56 11.59 -4.75
CA GLU A 57 -7.87 11.49 -4.08
C GLU A 57 -8.53 10.12 -4.29
N GLU A 58 -8.36 9.49 -5.46
CA GLU A 58 -8.88 8.15 -5.73
C GLU A 58 -8.07 7.09 -4.98
N LEU A 59 -6.74 7.25 -4.94
CA LEU A 59 -5.82 6.37 -4.24
C LEU A 59 -5.95 6.43 -2.71
N LYS A 60 -6.36 7.58 -2.15
CA LYS A 60 -6.71 7.72 -0.71
C LYS A 60 -7.89 6.84 -0.30
N THR A 61 -8.77 6.50 -1.24
CA THR A 61 -9.90 5.58 -1.01
C THR A 61 -9.45 4.14 -0.81
N ARG A 62 -8.17 3.82 -1.08
CA ARG A 62 -7.54 2.48 -0.93
C ARG A 62 -8.29 1.35 -1.63
N GLN A 63 -9.08 1.70 -2.65
CA GLN A 63 -9.98 0.81 -3.38
C GLN A 63 -9.92 1.14 -4.87
N GLY A 64 -9.94 0.12 -5.73
CA GLY A 64 -9.98 0.26 -7.20
C GLY A 64 -8.73 -0.26 -7.92
N GLU A 65 -8.82 -0.35 -9.26
CA GLU A 65 -7.75 -0.89 -10.11
C GLU A 65 -6.43 -0.09 -10.02
N LYS A 66 -6.52 1.22 -9.81
CA LYS A 66 -5.33 2.09 -9.68
C LYS A 66 -4.55 1.78 -8.42
N TRP A 67 -5.25 1.52 -7.32
CA TRP A 67 -4.64 1.09 -6.06
C TRP A 67 -3.93 -0.25 -6.21
N GLU A 68 -4.57 -1.23 -6.86
CA GLU A 68 -3.95 -2.53 -7.12
C GLU A 68 -2.70 -2.41 -8.02
N LYS A 69 -2.73 -1.55 -9.04
CA LYS A 69 -1.55 -1.26 -9.87
C LYS A 69 -0.41 -0.66 -9.05
N LEU A 70 -0.70 0.26 -8.13
CA LEU A 70 0.31 0.85 -7.24
C LEU A 70 0.91 -0.20 -6.29
N VAL A 71 0.06 -1.03 -5.68
CA VAL A 71 0.52 -2.13 -4.82
C VAL A 71 1.38 -3.12 -5.61
N LYS A 72 0.99 -3.45 -6.85
CA LYS A 72 1.77 -4.33 -7.72
C LYS A 72 3.11 -3.72 -8.11
N PHE A 73 3.14 -2.42 -8.43
CA PHE A 73 4.38 -1.69 -8.68
C PHE A 73 5.33 -1.76 -7.47
N VAL A 74 4.79 -1.61 -6.26
CA VAL A 74 5.58 -1.76 -5.04
C VAL A 74 6.09 -3.21 -4.90
N GLN A 75 5.24 -4.21 -5.14
CA GLN A 75 5.64 -5.63 -5.07
C GLN A 75 6.74 -5.99 -6.07
N GLU A 76 6.67 -5.49 -7.30
CA GLU A 76 7.68 -5.74 -8.34
C GLU A 76 9.03 -5.08 -8.02
N ASN A 77 9.03 -4.00 -7.25
CA ASN A 77 10.26 -3.33 -6.78
C ASN A 77 10.75 -3.86 -5.42
N MET A 78 10.08 -4.85 -4.80
CA MET A 78 10.58 -5.48 -3.60
C MET A 78 11.76 -6.39 -3.94
N TRP A 79 12.80 -6.33 -3.11
CA TRP A 79 13.97 -7.20 -3.25
C TRP A 79 13.57 -8.67 -3.10
N ASP A 80 14.03 -9.51 -4.03
CA ASP A 80 13.84 -10.96 -4.02
C ASP A 80 15.14 -11.67 -3.62
N PRO A 81 15.11 -12.54 -2.58
CA PRO A 81 16.30 -13.21 -2.06
C PRO A 81 16.92 -14.27 -2.97
#